data_AF-A0A2A7WU44-F1
#
_entry.id   AF-A0A2A7WU44-F1
#
_cell.length_a   1.000
_cell.length_b   1.000
_cell.length_c   1.000
_cell.angle_alpha   90.00
_cell.angle_beta   90.00
_cell.angle_gamma   90.00
#
_symmetry.space_group_name_H-M   'P 1'
#
loop_
_entity.id
_entity.type
_entity.pdbx_description
1 polymer ?
#
loop_
_entity_poly.entity_id
_entity_poly.type
_entity_poly.pdbx_seq_one_letter_code
_entity_poly.pdbx_strand_id
1 'polypeptide(L)' 'MENKKYPGYKNVYKRSLAMELVRCGHDIIKTMPNRANLKYQIFVFGDSQQLRKDLAELNNQEFTEEEIAE' A
#
# COMPACT_ATOMS: atom_id res chain seq x y z
N MET A 1 -20.69 -6.77 -5.43
CA MET A 1 -19.40 -6.17 -5.05
C MET A 1 -18.35 -6.80 -5.94
N GLU A 2 -17.74 -6.01 -6.81
CA GLU A 2 -16.78 -6.50 -7.80
C GLU A 2 -15.47 -6.89 -7.10
N ASN A 3 -15.04 -8.14 -7.24
CA ASN A 3 -13.77 -8.60 -6.68
C ASN A 3 -12.63 -8.05 -7.54
N LYS A 4 -12.13 -6.83 -7.22
CA LYS A 4 -10.93 -6.27 -7.86
C LYS A 4 -9.77 -7.27 -7.67
N LYS A 5 -9.27 -7.83 -8.78
CA LYS A 5 -8.14 -8.76 -8.79
C LYS A 5 -6.84 -7.98 -8.95
N TYR A 6 -6.06 -7.91 -7.89
CA TYR A 6 -4.75 -7.26 -7.90
C TYR A 6 -3.64 -8.30 -8.18
N PRO A 7 -2.55 -7.92 -8.87
CA PRO A 7 -1.39 -8.80 -9.08
C PRO A 7 -0.74 -9.21 -7.76
N GLY A 8 -0.86 -8.38 -6.72
CA GLY A 8 -0.38 -8.66 -5.37
C GLY A 8 -1.03 -7.75 -4.33
N TYR A 9 -0.53 -7.85 -3.10
CA TYR A 9 -0.94 -7.00 -1.99
C TYR A 9 0.27 -6.33 -1.36
N LYS A 10 0.11 -5.08 -0.91
CA LYS A 10 1.14 -4.35 -0.18
C LYS A 10 0.66 -4.00 1.23
N ASN A 11 1.48 -4.33 2.22
CA ASN A 11 1.22 -4.04 3.62
C ASN A 11 1.88 -2.72 4.00
N VAL A 12 1.09 -1.79 4.54
CA VAL A 12 1.55 -0.51 5.06
C VAL A 12 1.36 -0.49 6.57
N TYR A 13 2.46 -0.32 7.29
CA TYR A 13 2.49 -0.36 8.77
C TYR A 13 2.39 1.02 9.41
N LYS A 14 2.73 2.09 8.67
CA LYS A 14 2.70 3.47 9.15
C LYS A 14 1.32 4.09 8.86
N ARG A 15 0.59 4.44 9.92
CA ARG A 15 -0.77 5.01 9.79
C ARG A 15 -0.80 6.29 8.95
N SER A 16 0.16 7.20 9.13
CA SER A 16 0.18 8.46 8.38
C SER A 16 0.31 8.22 6.87
N LEU A 17 1.21 7.31 6.48
CA LEU A 17 1.42 6.92 5.08
C LEU A 17 0.17 6.26 4.50
N ALA A 18 -0.49 5.36 5.24
CA ALA A 18 -1.75 4.76 4.79
C ALA A 18 -2.84 5.82 4.53
N MET A 19 -2.90 6.87 5.36
CA MET A 19 -3.87 7.96 5.17
C MET A 19 -3.52 8.82 3.94
N GLU A 20 -2.24 9.04 3.66
CA GLU A 20 -1.79 9.74 2.45
C GLU A 20 -2.15 8.94 1.19
N LEU A 21 -1.91 7.63 1.18
CA LEU A 21 -2.30 6.76 0.07
C LEU A 21 -3.81 6.74 -0.18
N VAL A 22 -4.62 6.75 0.88
CA VAL A 22 -6.09 6.88 0.73
C VAL A 22 -6.46 8.24 0.13
N ARG A 23 -5.77 9.33 0.48
CA ARG A 23 -5.97 10.65 -0.15
C ARG A 23 -5.55 10.67 -1.62
N CYS A 24 -4.54 9.88 -1.99
CA CYS A 24 -4.16 9.65 -3.38
C CYS A 24 -5.16 8.78 -4.16
N GLY A 25 -6.22 8.28 -3.51
CA GLY A 25 -7.30 7.52 -4.14
C GLY A 25 -7.11 6.00 -4.09
N HIS A 26 -6.20 5.47 -3.28
CA HIS A 26 -6.02 4.03 -3.11
C HIS A 26 -6.99 3.43 -2.10
N ASP A 27 -7.65 2.33 -2.50
CA ASP A 27 -8.56 1.59 -1.64
C ASP A 27 -7.81 0.67 -0.66
N ILE A 28 -8.21 0.71 0.61
CA ILE A 28 -7.80 -0.31 1.60
C ILE A 28 -8.66 -1.57 1.36
N ILE A 29 -8.00 -2.68 1.01
CA ILE A 29 -8.66 -3.96 0.74
C ILE A 29 -9.06 -4.65 2.04
N LYS A 30 -8.15 -4.63 3.02
CA LYS A 30 -8.39 -5.16 4.36
C LYS A 30 -7.45 -4.51 5.36
N THR A 31 -7.78 -4.65 6.63
CA THR A 31 -6.87 -4.32 7.72
C THR A 31 -6.69 -5.54 8.61
N MET A 32 -5.52 -5.67 9.23
CA MET A 32 -5.19 -6.79 10.11
C MET A 32 -4.43 -6.30 11.35
N PRO A 33 -4.60 -6.91 12.53
CA PRO A 33 -3.79 -6.57 13.70
C PRO A 33 -2.32 -6.96 13.46
N ASN A 34 -1.38 -6.11 13.89
CA ASN A 34 0.03 -6.45 13.85
C ASN A 34 0.36 -7.49 14.92
N ARG A 35 0.80 -8.69 14.49
CA ARG A 35 1.12 -9.82 15.39
C ARG A 35 2.27 -9.52 16.35
N ALA A 36 3.22 -8.67 15.96
CA ALA A 36 4.35 -8.29 16.80
C ALA A 36 3.95 -7.27 17.88
N ASN A 37 2.94 -6.43 17.61
CA ASN A 37 2.44 -5.45 18.56
C ASN A 37 0.99 -5.11 18.23
N LEU A 38 0.07 -5.64 19.03
CA LEU A 38 -1.38 -5.53 18.83
C LEU A 38 -1.92 -4.09 18.93
N LYS A 39 -1.13 -3.13 19.40
CA LYS A 39 -1.47 -1.70 19.38
C LYS A 39 -1.55 -1.15 17.94
N TYR A 40 -0.84 -1.77 17.00
CA TYR A 40 -0.74 -1.29 15.62
C TYR A 40 -1.61 -2.12 14.67
N GLN A 41 -2.18 -1.42 13.68
CA GLN A 41 -2.94 -2.02 12.59
C GLN A 41 -2.10 -2.00 11.31
N ILE A 42 -2.16 -3.10 10.55
CA ILE A 42 -1.60 -3.22 9.20
C ILE A 42 -2.69 -2.87 8.19
N PHE A 43 -2.40 -1.95 7.28
CA PHE A 43 -3.29 -1.56 6.18
C PHE A 43 -2.85 -2.26 4.90
N VAL A 44 -3.74 -3.01 4.26
CA VAL A 44 -3.43 -3.79 3.06
C VAL A 44 -4.05 -3.11 1.85
N PHE A 45 -3.20 -2.74 0.90
CA PHE A 45 -3.57 -2.15 -0.38
C PHE A 45 -3.37 -3.15 -1.51
N GLY A 46 -4.08 -2.95 -2.61
CA GLY A 46 -3.90 -3.71 -3.83
C GLY A 46 -2.69 -3.23 -4.60
N ASP A 47 -1.77 -4.12 -4.92
CA ASP A 47 -0.56 -3.75 -5.64
C ASP A 47 -0.92 -3.26 -7.05
N SER A 48 -0.37 -2.11 -7.42
CA SER A 48 -0.56 -1.49 -8.73
C SER A 48 0.64 -0.58 -9.02
N GLN A 49 0.91 -0.30 -10.29
CA GLN A 49 2.00 0.62 -10.66
C GLN A 49 1.80 2.00 -10.04
N GLN A 50 0.56 2.51 -10.00
CA GLN A 50 0.26 3.80 -9.38
C GLN A 50 0.54 3.78 -7.87
N LEU A 51 0.14 2.71 -7.17
CA LEU A 51 0.42 2.58 -5.74
C LEU A 51 1.93 2.62 -5.47
N ARG A 52 2.73 1.93 -6.27
CA ARG A 52 4.20 1.90 -6.10
C ARG A 52 4.83 3.27 -6.36
N LYS A 53 4.37 4.00 -7.38
CA LYS A 53 4.79 5.38 -7.67
C LYS A 53 4.49 6.32 -6.50
N ASP A 54 3.26 6.31 -6.01
CA ASP A 54 2.85 7.18 -4.90
C ASP A 54 3.58 6.82 -3.60
N LEU A 55 3.82 5.52 -3.36
CA LEU A 55 4.64 5.07 -2.23
C LEU A 55 6.08 5.59 -2.28
N ALA A 56 6.69 5.61 -3.47
CA ALA A 56 8.04 6.12 -3.66
C ALA A 56 8.06 7.64 -3.44
N GLU A 57 7.12 8.38 -4.05
CA GLU A 57 7.00 9.83 -3.90
C GLU A 57 6.80 10.24 -2.43
N LEU A 58 5.86 9.61 -1.72
CA LEU A 58 5.57 9.89 -0.31
C LEU A 58 6.74 9.54 0.63
N ASN A 59 7.62 8.62 0.24
CA ASN A 59 8.82 8.29 1.00
C ASN A 59 10.07 9.05 0.52
N ASN A 60 9.94 9.99 -0.42
CA ASN A 60 11.06 10.70 -1.06
C ASN A 60 12.10 9.73 -1.67
N GLN A 61 11.63 8.63 -2.26
CA GLN A 61 12.45 7.64 -2.96
C GLN A 61 12.27 7.80 -4.46
N GLU A 62 13.33 7.53 -5.24
CA GLU A 62 13.22 7.47 -6.70
C GLU A 62 12.48 6.20 -7.10
N PHE A 63 11.42 6.34 -7.91
CA PHE A 63 10.74 5.21 -8.52
C PHE A 63 11.51 4.79 -9.78
N THR A 64 12.24 3.67 -9.71
CA THR A 64 12.89 3.08 -10.88
C THR A 64 11.96 2.06 -11.54
N GLU A 65 11.85 2.11 -12.87
CA GLU A 65 10.95 1.23 -13.65
C GLU A 65 11.38 -0.25 -13.62
N GLU A 66 12.56 -0.54 -13.07
CA GLU A 66 13.13 -1.89 -12.92
C GLU A 66 12.30 -2.78 -11.97
N GLU A 67 11.53 -2.20 -11.04
CA GLU A 67 10.65 -2.96 -10.12
C GLU A 67 9.37 -3.50 -10.77
N ILE A 68 9.11 -3.19 -12.05
CA ILE A 68 7.92 -3.64 -12.80
C ILE A 68 8.13 -5.04 -13.39
N ALA A 69 9.36 -5.57 -13.42
CA ALA A 69 9.76 -6.72 -14.24
C ALA A 69 9.83 -8.10 -13.53
N GLU A 70 9.24 -8.28 -12.34
CA GLU A 70 9.19 -9.59 -11.66
C GLU A 70 7.76 -10.08 -11.38
#